data_AF-A0A959T990-F1
#
_entry.id   AF-A0A959T990-F1
#
_cell.length_a   1.000
_cell.length_b   1.000
_cell.length_c   1.000
_cell.angle_alpha   90.00
_cell.angle_beta   90.00
_cell.angle_gamma   90.00
#
_symmetry.space_group_name_H-M   'P 1'
#
loop_
_entity.id
_entity.type
_entity.pdbx_description
1 polymer ?
#
loop_
_entity_poly.entity_id
_entity_poly.type
_entity_poly.pdbx_seq_one_letter_code
_entity_poly.pdbx_strand_id
1 'polypeptide(L)'
;MANGAVATDKAGVRVDPEREKEEILNRYRGLLRAIRGRRSPEDTRQIRKAFNLAVEAHKDQRRKSGEPYIYHPIAVARICAEEIGLGATGVVAALLHDTVEDTDLTLDDIRDLFGPTVA
;
A
#
# COMPACT_ATOMS: atom_id res chain seq x y z
N MET A 1 -11.93 16.54 -23.73
CA MET A 1 -11.84 15.06 -23.69
C MET A 1 -10.37 14.73 -23.46
N ALA A 2 -10.00 14.26 -22.26
CA ALA A 2 -8.62 13.94 -21.95
C ALA A 2 -8.29 12.57 -22.56
N ASN A 3 -7.45 12.55 -23.60
CA ASN A 3 -6.81 11.33 -24.07
C ASN A 3 -5.78 10.92 -23.01
N GLY A 4 -6.21 10.11 -22.03
CA GLY A 4 -5.30 9.40 -21.15
C GLY A 4 -4.42 8.48 -21.99
N ALA A 5 -3.11 8.67 -21.94
CA ALA A 5 -2.17 7.84 -22.69
C ALA A 5 -2.27 6.41 -22.17
N VAL A 6 -2.83 5.51 -22.99
CA VAL A 6 -2.88 4.08 -22.69
C VAL A 6 -1.45 3.53 -22.85
N ALA A 7 -0.81 3.23 -21.73
CA ALA A 7 0.47 2.53 -21.69
C ALA A 7 0.24 1.01 -21.84
N THR A 8 1.30 0.28 -22.15
CA THR A 8 1.30 -1.18 -22.10
C THR A 8 2.32 -1.61 -21.04
N ASP A 9 1.92 -2.51 -20.15
CA ASP A 9 2.84 -3.04 -19.14
C ASP A 9 3.77 -4.11 -19.73
N LYS A 10 4.68 -4.66 -18.91
CA LYS A 10 5.63 -5.72 -19.32
C LYS A 10 4.94 -7.01 -19.78
N ALA A 11 3.64 -7.20 -19.49
CA ALA A 11 2.82 -8.33 -19.89
C ALA A 11 1.94 -8.05 -21.13
N GLY A 12 2.04 -6.86 -21.72
CA GLY A 12 1.26 -6.46 -22.90
C GLY A 12 -0.18 -6.04 -22.59
N VAL A 13 -0.53 -5.83 -21.31
CA VAL A 13 -1.86 -5.37 -20.89
C VAL A 13 -1.94 -3.87 -21.08
N ARG A 14 -3.05 -3.38 -21.68
CA ARG A 14 -3.34 -1.95 -21.78
C ARG A 14 -3.66 -1.40 -20.39
N VAL A 15 -2.84 -0.46 -19.94
CA VAL A 15 -2.92 0.17 -18.62
C VAL A 15 -2.97 1.68 -18.78
N ASP A 16 -3.68 2.34 -17.86
CA ASP A 16 -3.72 3.79 -17.76
C ASP A 16 -3.02 4.18 -16.45
N PRO A 17 -1.72 4.51 -16.50
CA PRO A 17 -0.93 4.73 -15.29
C PRO A 17 -1.43 5.90 -14.44
N GLU A 18 -2.02 6.92 -15.07
CA GLU A 18 -2.56 8.07 -14.35
C GLU A 18 -3.84 7.69 -13.61
N ARG A 19 -4.71 6.91 -14.25
CA ARG A 19 -5.91 6.38 -13.60
C ARG A 19 -5.55 5.43 -12.45
N GLU A 20 -4.58 4.55 -12.64
CA GLU A 20 -4.11 3.65 -11.57
C GLU A 20 -3.55 4.46 -10.40
N LYS A 21 -2.72 5.47 -10.66
CA LYS A 21 -2.18 6.36 -9.62
C LYS A 21 -3.29 7.09 -8.87
N GLU A 22 -4.29 7.61 -9.57
CA GLU A 22 -5.45 8.25 -8.94
C GLU A 22 -6.21 7.26 -8.04
N GLU A 23 -6.43 6.04 -8.50
CA GLU A 23 -7.12 5.01 -7.75
C GLU A 23 -6.32 4.56 -6.51
N ILE A 24 -5.00 4.36 -6.63
CA ILE A 24 -4.09 4.09 -5.51
C ILE A 24 -4.25 5.18 -4.44
N LEU A 25 -4.19 6.45 -4.84
CA LEU A 25 -4.33 7.57 -3.91
C LEU A 25 -5.72 7.62 -3.26
N ASN A 26 -6.78 7.30 -4.01
CA ASN A 26 -8.15 7.26 -3.48
C ASN A 26 -8.33 6.13 -2.46
N ARG A 27 -7.77 4.94 -2.71
CA ARG A 27 -7.75 3.82 -1.77
C ARG A 27 -6.97 4.16 -0.51
N TYR A 28 -5.78 4.75 -0.65
CA TYR A 28 -4.98 5.23 0.47
C TYR A 28 -5.71 6.28 1.32
N ARG A 29 -6.37 7.27 0.69
CA ARG A 29 -7.23 8.23 1.41
C ARG A 29 -8.37 7.54 2.16
N GLY A 30 -8.93 6.47 1.59
CA GLY A 30 -9.92 5.61 2.25
C GLY A 30 -9.37 5.00 3.53
N LEU A 31 -8.22 4.35 3.47
CA LEU A 31 -7.50 3.84 4.64
C LEU A 31 -7.27 4.94 5.68
N LEU A 32 -6.82 6.13 5.26
CA LEU A 32 -6.59 7.23 6.18
C LEU A 32 -7.86 7.76 6.86
N ARG A 33 -9.03 7.60 6.23
CA ARG A 33 -10.32 7.92 6.87
C ARG A 33 -10.71 6.84 7.88
N ALA A 34 -10.54 5.57 7.54
CA ALA A 34 -10.87 4.43 8.39
C ALA A 34 -10.21 4.50 9.78
N ILE A 35 -8.94 4.92 9.82
CA ILE A 35 -8.18 5.00 11.08
C ILE A 35 -8.14 6.40 11.71
N ARG A 36 -8.91 7.38 11.21
CA ARG A 36 -8.78 8.80 11.62
C ARG A 36 -8.87 9.02 13.13
N GLY A 37 -9.77 8.34 13.83
CA GLY A 37 -9.96 8.49 15.29
C GLY A 37 -9.00 7.69 16.16
N ARG A 38 -8.11 6.88 15.55
CA ARG A 38 -7.22 5.93 16.23
C ARG A 38 -5.75 6.14 15.85
N ARG A 39 -5.40 7.36 15.43
CA ARG A 39 -4.03 7.71 15.06
C ARG A 39 -3.65 9.13 15.46
N SER A 40 -2.38 9.30 15.78
CA SER A 40 -1.69 10.57 15.98
C SER A 40 -1.10 11.13 14.66
N PRO A 41 -0.54 12.34 14.67
CA PRO A 41 0.25 12.85 13.55
C PRO A 41 1.49 11.98 13.24
N GLU A 42 2.13 11.40 14.26
CA GLU A 42 3.26 10.49 14.07
C GLU A 42 2.80 9.20 13.39
N ASP A 43 1.70 8.61 13.85
CA ASP A 43 1.09 7.44 13.21
C ASP A 43 0.77 7.70 11.74
N THR A 44 0.29 8.91 11.42
CA THR A 44 0.02 9.30 10.03
C THR A 44 1.30 9.33 9.20
N ARG A 45 2.43 9.76 9.78
CA ARG A 45 3.74 9.71 9.11
C ARG A 45 4.21 8.28 8.88
N GLN A 46 4.07 7.41 9.88
CA GLN A 46 4.44 5.99 9.78
C GLN A 46 3.60 5.26 8.72
N ILE A 47 2.27 5.45 8.72
CA ILE A 47 1.37 4.88 7.72
C ILE A 47 1.74 5.38 6.31
N ARG A 48 2.07 6.67 6.15
CA ARG A 48 2.52 7.21 4.86
C ARG A 48 3.84 6.60 4.40
N LYS A 49 4.79 6.44 5.32
CA LYS A 49 6.09 5.82 5.04
C LYS A 49 5.90 4.38 4.59
N ALA A 50 5.11 3.60 5.31
CA ALA A 50 4.79 2.21 4.97
C ALA A 50 4.08 2.09 3.62
N PHE A 51 3.09 2.94 3.36
CA PHE A 51 2.40 2.99 2.08
C PHE A 51 3.35 3.28 0.90
N ASN A 52 4.23 4.28 1.04
CA ASN A 52 5.20 4.59 -0.01
C ASN A 52 6.17 3.43 -0.25
N LEU A 53 6.64 2.78 0.81
CA LEU A 53 7.52 1.62 0.71
C LEU A 53 6.84 0.47 -0.03
N ALA A 54 5.60 0.14 0.33
CA ALA A 54 4.83 -0.91 -0.33
C ALA A 54 4.54 -0.59 -1.80
N VAL A 55 4.21 0.67 -2.13
CA VAL A 55 4.02 1.11 -3.53
C VAL A 55 5.30 0.90 -4.34
N GLU A 56 6.44 1.28 -3.79
CA GLU A 56 7.73 1.15 -4.47
C GLU A 56 8.14 -0.32 -4.62
N ALA A 57 8.02 -1.10 -3.55
CA ALA A 57 8.39 -2.51 -3.53
C ALA A 57 7.55 -3.34 -4.53
N HIS A 58 6.26 -3.00 -4.69
CA HIS A 58 5.35 -3.70 -5.60
C HIS A 58 5.09 -2.95 -6.92
N LYS A 59 5.90 -1.94 -7.29
CA LYS A 59 5.63 -1.06 -8.46
C LYS A 59 5.54 -1.80 -9.80
N ASP A 60 6.30 -2.89 -9.93
CA ASP A 60 6.38 -3.71 -11.13
C ASP A 60 5.51 -4.98 -11.03
N GLN A 61 4.85 -5.19 -9.89
CA GLN A 61 4.07 -6.40 -9.60
C GLN A 61 2.60 -6.18 -9.92
N ARG A 62 2.01 -7.15 -10.62
CA ARG A 62 0.58 -7.19 -10.96
C ARG A 62 -0.03 -8.52 -10.56
N ARG A 63 -1.32 -8.51 -10.24
CA ARG A 63 -2.09 -9.74 -10.00
C ARG A 63 -2.43 -10.43 -11.32
N LYS A 64 -2.89 -11.68 -11.24
CA LYS A 64 -3.39 -12.44 -12.41
C LYS A 64 -4.55 -11.74 -13.13
N SER A 65 -5.30 -10.90 -12.43
CA SER A 65 -6.37 -10.03 -12.97
C SER A 65 -5.85 -8.85 -13.81
N GLY A 66 -4.55 -8.53 -13.73
CA GLY A 66 -3.92 -7.38 -14.39
C GLY A 66 -3.87 -6.12 -13.53
N GLU A 67 -4.50 -6.09 -12.36
CA GLU A 67 -4.49 -4.92 -11.47
C GLU A 67 -3.15 -4.77 -10.71
N PRO A 68 -2.77 -3.54 -10.32
CA PRO A 68 -1.59 -3.29 -9.47
C PRO A 68 -1.66 -4.09 -8.18
N TYR A 69 -0.56 -4.77 -7.82
CA TYR A 69 -0.53 -5.62 -6.62
C TYR A 69 -0.81 -4.83 -5.33
N ILE A 70 -0.36 -3.57 -5.28
CA ILE A 70 -0.54 -2.66 -4.15
C ILE A 70 -2.00 -2.44 -3.72
N TYR A 71 -2.99 -2.75 -4.57
CA TYR A 71 -4.40 -2.73 -4.19
C TYR A 71 -4.71 -3.68 -3.03
N HIS A 72 -4.03 -4.82 -2.96
CA HIS A 72 -4.24 -5.82 -1.92
C HIS A 72 -3.73 -5.35 -0.55
N PRO A 73 -2.46 -4.93 -0.37
CA PRO A 73 -1.99 -4.43 0.92
C PRO A 73 -2.83 -3.26 1.46
N ILE A 74 -3.29 -2.34 0.59
CA ILE A 74 -4.18 -1.24 1.01
C ILE A 74 -5.54 -1.77 1.46
N ALA A 75 -6.11 -2.76 0.77
CA ALA A 75 -7.40 -3.35 1.14
C ALA A 75 -7.31 -4.08 2.49
N VAL A 76 -6.28 -4.91 2.69
CA VAL A 76 -6.03 -5.62 3.96
C VAL A 76 -5.87 -4.61 5.10
N ALA A 77 -5.02 -3.59 4.93
CA ALA A 77 -4.82 -2.56 5.94
C ALA A 77 -6.12 -1.81 6.29
N ARG A 78 -7.00 -1.59 5.30
CA ARG A 78 -8.29 -0.95 5.53
C ARG A 78 -9.24 -1.87 6.30
N ILE A 79 -9.31 -3.16 5.97
CA ILE A 79 -10.10 -4.16 6.72
C ILE A 79 -9.60 -4.24 8.18
N CYS A 80 -8.28 -4.29 8.38
CA CYS A 80 -7.67 -4.25 9.71
C CYS A 80 -8.10 -3.01 10.50
N ALA A 81 -8.18 -1.85 9.85
CA ALA A 81 -8.64 -0.62 10.48
C ALA A 81 -10.16 -0.60 10.75
N GLU A 82 -10.98 -0.98 9.79
CA GLU A 82 -12.45 -0.86 9.84
C GLU A 82 -13.10 -1.99 10.64
N GLU A 83 -12.78 -3.25 10.34
CA GLU A 83 -13.49 -4.42 10.83
C GLU A 83 -12.85 -4.98 12.11
N ILE A 84 -11.53 -5.06 12.14
CA ILE A 84 -10.79 -5.64 13.29
C ILE A 84 -10.56 -4.58 14.37
N GLY A 85 -10.49 -3.31 13.99
CA GLY A 85 -10.28 -2.22 14.93
C GLY A 85 -8.80 -1.97 15.27
N LEU A 86 -7.85 -2.49 14.50
CA LEU A 86 -6.42 -2.32 14.77
C LEU A 86 -5.99 -0.84 14.73
N GLY A 87 -5.00 -0.51 15.57
CA GLY A 87 -4.35 0.79 15.61
C GLY A 87 -3.29 0.97 14.52
N ALA A 88 -2.55 2.07 14.58
CA ALA A 88 -1.61 2.47 13.54
C ALA A 88 -0.54 1.41 13.24
N THR A 89 0.02 0.78 14.27
CA THR A 89 1.01 -0.31 14.13
C THR A 89 0.45 -1.48 13.31
N GLY A 90 -0.78 -1.92 13.59
CA GLY A 90 -1.40 -3.01 12.85
C GLY A 90 -1.68 -2.64 11.39
N VAL A 91 -2.03 -1.38 11.12
CA VAL A 91 -2.18 -0.86 9.75
C VAL A 91 -0.85 -0.80 9.01
N VAL A 92 0.23 -0.38 9.69
CA VAL A 92 1.58 -0.37 9.12
C VAL A 92 2.02 -1.78 8.78
N ALA A 93 1.88 -2.74 9.71
CA ALA A 93 2.20 -4.14 9.46
C ALA A 93 1.39 -4.71 8.29
N ALA A 94 0.09 -4.43 8.23
CA ALA A 94 -0.77 -4.88 7.13
C ALA A 94 -0.36 -4.29 5.77
N LEU A 95 0.16 -3.06 5.71
CA LEU A 95 0.69 -2.50 4.46
C LEU A 95 1.98 -3.17 4.01
N LEU A 96 2.75 -3.73 4.94
CA LEU A 96 4.09 -4.27 4.70
C LEU A 96 4.14 -5.80 4.65
N HIS A 97 3.06 -6.51 5.01
CA HIS A 97 3.10 -7.96 5.24
C HIS A 97 3.67 -8.76 4.06
N ASP A 98 3.27 -8.41 2.83
CA ASP A 98 3.75 -9.07 1.61
C ASP A 98 5.07 -8.51 1.09
N THR A 99 5.56 -7.38 1.62
CA THR A 99 6.81 -6.79 1.12
C THR A 99 8.03 -7.64 1.45
N VAL A 100 8.02 -8.35 2.57
CA VAL A 100 9.14 -9.24 2.95
C VAL A 100 9.06 -10.59 2.23
N GLU A 101 7.85 -11.04 1.89
CA GLU A 101 7.63 -12.33 1.21
C GLU A 101 7.83 -12.23 -0.30
N ASP A 102 7.38 -11.13 -0.92
CA ASP A 102 7.30 -10.98 -2.37
C ASP A 102 8.36 -10.05 -2.99
N THR A 103 9.22 -9.42 -2.18
CA THR A 103 10.21 -8.43 -2.65
C THR A 103 11.59 -8.61 -2.00
N ASP A 104 12.57 -7.80 -2.39
CA ASP A 104 13.93 -7.87 -1.85
C ASP A 104 14.08 -7.30 -0.43
N LEU A 105 13.00 -6.76 0.16
CA LEU A 105 13.03 -6.23 1.53
C LEU A 105 13.11 -7.35 2.57
N THR A 106 13.93 -7.14 3.59
CA THR A 106 14.12 -8.10 4.69
C THR A 106 13.43 -7.63 5.97
N LEU A 107 13.22 -8.55 6.93
CA LEU A 107 12.75 -8.19 8.28
C LEU A 107 13.69 -7.20 8.98
N ASP A 108 14.98 -7.24 8.66
CA ASP A 108 15.99 -6.32 9.19
C ASP A 108 15.77 -4.91 8.64
N ASP A 109 15.48 -4.78 7.34
CA ASP A 109 15.10 -3.50 6.73
C ASP A 109 13.83 -2.92 7.36
N ILE A 110 12.81 -3.75 7.58
CA ILE A 110 11.57 -3.31 8.23
C ILE A 110 11.83 -2.86 9.67
N ARG A 111 12.68 -3.59 10.41
CA ARG A 111 13.07 -3.26 11.78
C ARG A 111 13.84 -1.95 11.87
N ASP A 112 14.75 -1.68 10.93
CA ASP A 112 15.49 -0.41 10.88
C ASP A 112 14.59 0.76 10.49
N LEU A 113 13.58 0.52 9.65
CA LEU A 113 12.66 1.56 9.20
C LEU A 113 11.53 1.88 10.19
N PHE A 114 11.00 0.90 10.91
CA PHE A 114 9.78 1.03 11.72
C PHE A 114 9.93 0.56 13.17
N GLY A 115 11.08 -0.02 13.53
CA GLY A 115 11.32 -0.60 14.84
C GLY A 115 10.81 -2.03 14.99
N PRO A 116 11.15 -2.69 16.12
CA PRO A 116 10.88 -4.11 16.35
C PRO A 116 9.41 -4.45 16.60
N THR A 117 8.54 -3.46 16.78
CA THR A 117 7.10 -3.69 16.99
C THR A 117 6.36 -3.97 15.67
N VAL A 118 6.96 -3.57 14.54
CA VAL A 118 6.38 -3.74 13.20
C VAL A 118 7.00 -4.91 12.44
N ALA A 119 8.31 -5.14 12.61
CA ALA A 119 9.04 -6.27 12.05
C ALA A 119 8.69 -7.59 12.74
#